data_AF-A0A1Q5ABU2-F1
#
_entry.id   AF-A0A1Q5ABU2-F1
#
_cell.length_a   1.000
_cell.length_b   1.000
_cell.length_c   1.000
_cell.angle_alpha   90.00
_cell.angle_beta   90.00
_cell.angle_gamma   90.00
#
_symmetry.space_group_name_H-M   'P 1'
#
loop_
_entity.id
_entity.type
_entity.pdbx_description
1 polymer ?
#
loop_
_entity_poly.entity_id
_entity_poly.type
_entity_poly.pdbx_seq_one_letter_code
_entity_poly.pdbx_strand_id
1 'polypeptide(L)'
;MPGLPAARRTVLKGAALAGAAGLGAAACSTESKLGHAKNPTPTAPVDLGAASEVPVGGAKLYREQRVVVVCPAKGEYKAFSAQCTHGGCVLDKVEGTEGHCPCHGSRFDMTTGKPVKGPATVPLPAVPVTAEDGKLVAGPDA
;
A
#
# COMPACT_ATOMS: atom_id res chain seq x y z
N MET A 1 -58.90 45.07 -13.75
CA MET A 1 -59.64 44.18 -12.82
C MET A 1 -60.34 43.13 -13.68
N PRO A 2 -59.76 41.93 -13.83
CA PRO A 2 -60.18 40.77 -13.01
C PRO A 2 -58.94 39.97 -12.55
N GLY A 3 -58.85 39.37 -11.37
CA GLY A 3 -59.87 38.61 -10.65
C GLY A 3 -59.61 37.12 -10.89
N LEU A 4 -58.69 36.53 -10.10
CA LEU A 4 -58.44 35.07 -10.03
C LEU A 4 -59.75 34.35 -9.63
N PRO A 5 -60.01 33.12 -10.12
CA PRO A 5 -59.70 31.99 -9.26
C PRO A 5 -59.41 30.67 -10.00
N ALA A 6 -58.53 29.84 -9.45
CA ALA A 6 -58.64 28.39 -9.58
C ALA A 6 -57.86 27.70 -8.47
N ALA A 7 -58.54 27.37 -7.38
CA ALA A 7 -58.17 26.25 -6.54
C ALA A 7 -58.96 25.03 -7.03
N ARG A 8 -58.27 23.90 -7.29
CA ARG A 8 -58.61 22.58 -6.71
C ARG A 8 -57.70 21.46 -7.24
N ARG A 9 -57.03 20.84 -6.26
CA ARG A 9 -56.44 19.49 -6.18
C ARG A 9 -56.79 18.52 -7.32
N THR A 10 -55.74 17.97 -7.92
CA THR A 10 -55.78 16.62 -8.50
C THR A 10 -54.55 15.85 -8.03
N VAL A 11 -54.76 14.97 -7.05
CA VAL A 11 -53.81 13.92 -6.67
C VAL A 11 -54.11 12.74 -7.59
N LEU A 12 -53.17 12.38 -8.47
CA LEU A 12 -53.19 11.06 -9.11
C LEU A 12 -52.01 10.24 -8.59
N LYS A 13 -52.37 9.16 -7.90
CA LYS A 13 -51.54 7.99 -7.64
C LYS A 13 -51.18 7.33 -8.97
N GLY A 14 -49.93 6.90 -9.11
CA GLY A 14 -49.49 6.00 -10.17
C GLY A 14 -48.22 5.28 -9.74
N ALA A 15 -48.38 4.14 -9.08
CA ALA A 15 -47.31 3.18 -8.84
C ALA A 15 -47.28 2.19 -10.01
N ALA A 16 -46.12 1.97 -10.62
CA ALA A 16 -45.80 0.75 -11.34
C ALA A 16 -44.28 0.56 -11.40
N LEU A 17 -43.86 -0.63 -10.97
CA LEU A 17 -42.50 -1.11 -10.80
C LEU A 17 -41.85 -1.40 -12.16
N ALA A 18 -40.60 -0.99 -12.34
CA ALA A 18 -39.69 -1.59 -13.31
C ALA A 18 -38.31 -1.72 -12.67
N GLY A 19 -37.95 -2.94 -12.29
CA GLY A 19 -36.64 -3.30 -11.79
C GLY A 19 -35.65 -3.52 -12.94
N ALA A 20 -34.41 -3.07 -12.72
CA ALA A 20 -33.19 -3.69 -13.22
C ALA A 20 -32.10 -3.29 -12.21
N ALA A 21 -31.82 -4.16 -11.24
CA ALA A 21 -30.66 -5.04 -11.28
C ALA A 21 -29.36 -4.24 -11.22
N GLY A 22 -28.79 -4.16 -10.02
CA GLY A 22 -27.51 -3.54 -9.78
C GLY A 22 -26.39 -4.16 -10.63
N LEU A 23 -25.53 -3.30 -11.14
CA LEU A 23 -24.11 -3.62 -11.22
C LEU A 23 -23.39 -2.65 -10.29
N GLY A 24 -23.29 -3.05 -9.02
CA GLY A 24 -22.20 -2.57 -8.20
C GLY A 24 -20.92 -3.01 -8.89
N ALA A 25 -20.21 -2.07 -9.50
CA ALA A 25 -18.81 -2.30 -9.80
C ALA A 25 -18.13 -2.44 -8.45
N ALA A 26 -17.94 -3.69 -8.03
CA ALA A 26 -16.90 -4.04 -7.08
C ALA A 26 -15.58 -3.61 -7.72
N ALA A 27 -15.22 -2.33 -7.55
CA ALA A 27 -13.85 -1.89 -7.69
C ALA A 27 -13.08 -2.66 -6.62
N CYS A 28 -12.60 -3.85 -6.99
CA CYS A 28 -11.66 -4.61 -6.18
C CYS A 28 -10.32 -3.89 -6.25
N SER A 29 -10.30 -2.66 -5.75
CA SER A 29 -9.09 -2.03 -5.27
C SER A 29 -8.91 -2.65 -3.89
N THR A 30 -8.07 -3.66 -3.79
CA THR A 30 -7.52 -4.06 -2.50
C THR A 30 -6.79 -2.85 -1.94
N GLU A 31 -7.53 -2.04 -1.17
CA GLU A 31 -7.07 -0.78 -0.63
C GLU A 31 -5.91 -1.04 0.33
N SER A 32 -4.77 -0.40 0.07
CA SER A 32 -3.71 -0.38 1.05
C SER A 32 -4.13 0.57 2.17
N LYS A 33 -4.54 0.02 3.33
CA LYS A 33 -5.11 0.79 4.47
C LYS A 33 -4.24 1.95 4.97
N LEU A 34 -2.95 1.93 4.65
CA LEU A 34 -1.99 2.95 5.05
C LEU A 34 -1.94 4.15 4.08
N GLY A 35 -2.60 4.08 2.92
CA GLY A 35 -2.59 5.16 1.93
C GLY A 35 -1.20 5.51 1.38
N HIS A 36 -1.10 6.68 0.75
CA HIS A 36 0.07 7.16 0.02
C HIS A 36 0.86 8.16 0.86
N ALA A 37 2.10 7.82 1.24
CA ALA A 37 3.03 8.78 1.81
C ALA A 37 3.61 9.70 0.71
N LYS A 38 3.89 10.95 1.07
CA LYS A 38 4.57 11.91 0.18
C LYS A 38 6.04 11.56 -0.03
N ASN A 39 6.70 11.02 1.00
CA ASN A 39 8.06 10.52 0.92
C ASN A 39 8.03 8.99 0.95
N PRO A 40 8.63 8.29 -0.03
CA PRO A 40 8.66 6.83 -0.04
C PRO A 40 9.58 6.23 1.02
N THR A 41 10.52 7.00 1.59
CA THR A 41 11.42 6.53 2.65
C THR A 41 11.17 7.27 3.96
N PRO A 42 11.51 6.66 5.12
CA PRO A 42 11.48 7.36 6.40
C PRO A 42 12.36 8.63 6.37
N THR A 43 11.88 9.71 6.99
CA THR A 43 12.59 11.00 7.08
C THR A 43 13.31 11.20 8.41
N ALA A 44 13.20 10.23 9.31
CA ALA A 44 13.88 10.16 10.59
C ALA A 44 14.23 8.69 10.86
N PRO A 45 15.22 8.40 11.73
CA PRO A 45 15.49 7.04 12.17
C PRO A 45 14.24 6.38 12.76
N VAL A 46 14.00 5.12 12.39
CA VAL A 46 12.88 4.33 12.88
C VAL A 46 13.39 3.00 13.45
N ASP A 47 13.03 2.72 14.70
CA ASP A 47 13.28 1.43 15.34
C ASP A 47 12.38 0.35 14.73
N LEU A 48 13.00 -0.71 14.24
CA LEU A 48 12.35 -1.88 13.64
C LEU A 48 12.39 -3.10 14.57
N GLY A 49 12.80 -2.93 15.83
CA GLY A 49 12.94 -4.02 16.79
C GLY A 49 14.19 -4.89 16.57
N ALA A 50 14.09 -6.17 16.94
CA ALA A 50 15.25 -7.06 16.97
C ALA A 50 15.66 -7.53 15.57
N ALA A 51 16.97 -7.48 15.30
CA ALA A 51 17.55 -7.88 14.02
C ALA A 51 17.33 -9.37 13.70
N SER A 52 17.24 -10.20 14.73
CA SER A 52 16.93 -11.63 14.63
C SER A 52 15.52 -11.94 14.11
N GLU A 53 14.63 -10.96 14.04
CA GLU A 53 13.31 -11.14 13.45
C GLU A 53 13.34 -11.19 11.92
N VAL A 54 14.45 -10.78 11.30
CA VAL A 54 14.67 -10.93 9.86
C VAL A 54 15.46 -12.22 9.63
N PRO A 55 14.86 -13.26 9.01
CA PRO A 55 15.56 -14.52 8.79
C PRO A 55 16.68 -14.35 7.76
N VAL A 56 17.82 -15.02 8.00
CA VAL A 56 18.91 -15.11 7.02
C VAL A 56 18.40 -15.80 5.75
N GLY A 57 18.72 -15.24 4.60
CA GLY A 57 18.18 -15.64 3.29
C GLY A 57 16.75 -15.17 3.03
N GLY A 58 16.18 -14.35 3.91
CA GLY A 58 14.78 -13.92 3.83
C GLY A 58 14.57 -12.42 4.01
N ALA A 59 13.30 -12.06 4.12
CA ALA A 59 12.81 -10.70 4.12
C ALA A 59 11.69 -10.53 5.17
N LYS A 60 11.65 -9.37 5.82
CA LYS A 60 10.57 -8.98 6.71
C LYS A 60 10.02 -7.62 6.32
N LEU A 61 8.69 -7.55 6.23
CA LEU A 61 7.95 -6.33 5.94
C LEU A 61 7.53 -5.65 7.24
N TYR A 62 7.95 -4.40 7.40
CA TYR A 62 7.56 -3.46 8.46
C TYR A 62 6.56 -2.47 7.86
N ARG A 63 5.29 -2.86 7.83
CA ARG A 63 4.27 -2.24 6.98
C ARG A 63 3.94 -0.83 7.45
N GLU A 64 3.85 -0.62 8.76
CA GLU A 64 3.55 0.64 9.43
C GLU A 64 4.67 1.67 9.20
N GLN A 65 5.92 1.21 9.24
CA GLN A 65 7.13 2.00 8.95
C GLN A 65 7.38 2.16 7.45
N ARG A 66 6.65 1.43 6.60
CA ARG A 66 6.80 1.37 5.14
C ARG A 66 8.21 0.97 4.71
N VAL A 67 8.80 0.01 5.42
CA VAL A 67 10.13 -0.51 5.12
C VAL A 67 10.07 -2.03 4.96
N VAL A 68 10.84 -2.56 4.04
CA VAL A 68 11.17 -3.99 3.99
C VAL A 68 12.65 -4.15 4.29
N VAL A 69 13.01 -5.08 5.17
CA VAL A 69 14.39 -5.42 5.46
C VAL A 69 14.65 -6.84 4.97
N VAL A 70 15.77 -7.04 4.29
CA VAL A 70 16.26 -8.34 3.86
C VAL A 70 17.60 -8.64 4.50
N CYS A 71 17.84 -9.91 4.80
CA CYS A 71 19.08 -10.39 5.40
C CYS A 71 19.74 -11.43 4.48
N PRO A 72 20.55 -11.04 3.48
CA PRO A 72 21.16 -11.99 2.55
C PRO A 72 22.09 -12.99 3.23
N ALA A 73 22.84 -12.53 4.23
CA ALA A 73 23.75 -13.31 5.05
C ALA A 73 23.72 -12.81 6.50
N LYS A 74 24.17 -13.63 7.45
CA LYS A 74 24.12 -13.31 8.89
C LYS A 74 24.85 -11.99 9.17
N GLY A 75 24.12 -11.01 9.69
CA GLY A 75 24.68 -9.68 10.03
C GLY A 75 24.70 -8.69 8.87
N GLU A 76 24.34 -9.13 7.65
CA GLU A 76 24.16 -8.25 6.50
C GLU A 76 22.68 -7.92 6.36
N TYR A 77 22.36 -6.62 6.36
CA TYR A 77 21.00 -6.14 6.17
C TYR A 77 20.96 -5.14 5.02
N LYS A 78 19.89 -5.24 4.23
CA LYS A 78 19.52 -4.20 3.25
C LYS A 78 18.08 -3.83 3.49
N ALA A 79 17.74 -2.57 3.29
CA ALA A 79 16.37 -2.12 3.41
C ALA A 79 15.93 -1.36 2.17
N PHE A 80 14.65 -1.48 1.86
CA PHE A 80 13.98 -0.77 0.79
C PHE A 80 12.68 -0.18 1.30
N SER A 81 12.19 0.84 0.61
CA SER A 81 10.83 1.30 0.80
C SER A 81 9.84 0.18 0.51
N ALA A 82 8.83 0.01 1.37
CA ALA A 82 7.66 -0.80 1.08
C ALA A 82 6.58 -0.01 0.33
N GLN A 83 6.86 1.22 -0.11
CA GLN A 83 5.95 2.01 -0.94
C GLN A 83 6.15 1.65 -2.42
N CYS A 84 5.13 1.06 -3.03
CA CYS A 84 5.13 0.71 -4.45
C CYS A 84 5.35 1.94 -5.32
N THR A 85 6.34 1.87 -6.22
CA THR A 85 6.68 2.97 -7.14
C THR A 85 5.66 3.25 -8.25
N HIS A 86 4.61 2.44 -8.38
CA HIS A 86 3.53 2.70 -9.34
C HIS A 86 2.59 3.81 -8.84
N GLY A 87 1.80 3.50 -7.81
CA GLY A 87 0.81 4.43 -7.25
C GLY A 87 1.18 4.96 -5.88
N GLY A 88 2.15 4.33 -5.18
CA GLY A 88 2.55 4.63 -3.81
C GLY A 88 1.81 3.83 -2.71
N CYS A 89 1.09 2.77 -3.08
CA CYS A 89 0.50 1.85 -2.11
C CYS A 89 1.57 1.10 -1.33
N VAL A 90 1.31 0.77 -0.06
CA VAL A 90 2.25 -0.05 0.73
C VAL A 90 2.10 -1.53 0.35
N LEU A 91 3.23 -2.23 0.16
CA LEU A 91 3.28 -3.68 -0.06
C LEU A 91 2.65 -4.42 1.11
N ASP A 92 1.79 -5.40 0.85
CA ASP A 92 0.98 -6.09 1.88
C ASP A 92 1.53 -7.42 2.34
N LYS A 93 2.34 -8.07 1.51
CA LYS A 93 3.00 -9.32 1.85
C LYS A 93 4.34 -9.46 1.15
N VAL A 94 5.15 -10.36 1.70
CA VAL A 94 6.38 -10.86 1.07
C VAL A 94 6.28 -12.38 1.03
N GLU A 95 6.38 -12.95 -0.18
CA GLU A 95 6.38 -14.40 -0.42
C GLU A 95 7.79 -14.80 -0.84
N GLY A 96 8.55 -15.42 0.08
CA GLY A 96 9.98 -15.65 -0.12
C GLY A 96 10.75 -14.33 -0.17
N THR A 97 11.24 -13.95 -1.34
CA THR A 97 11.88 -12.65 -1.60
C THR A 97 11.05 -11.76 -2.53
N GLU A 98 9.81 -12.14 -2.87
CA GLU A 98 8.94 -11.33 -3.73
C GLU A 98 7.98 -10.49 -2.87
N GLY A 99 8.02 -9.17 -3.02
CA GLY A 99 7.11 -8.25 -2.33
C GLY A 99 5.93 -7.86 -3.20
N HIS A 100 4.72 -7.89 -2.65
CA HIS A 100 3.47 -7.75 -3.41
C HIS A 100 2.77 -6.43 -3.10
N CYS A 101 2.39 -5.72 -4.16
CA CYS A 101 1.53 -4.54 -4.04
C CYS A 101 0.07 -4.94 -4.25
N PRO A 102 -0.83 -4.69 -3.27
CA PRO A 102 -2.22 -5.09 -3.37
C PRO A 102 -3.00 -4.28 -4.40
N CYS A 103 -2.59 -3.04 -4.72
CA CYS A 103 -3.46 -2.14 -5.47
C CYS A 103 -3.63 -2.54 -6.95
N HIS A 104 -2.54 -2.94 -7.61
CA HIS A 104 -2.55 -3.26 -9.05
C HIS A 104 -1.71 -4.51 -9.37
N GLY A 105 -1.24 -5.22 -8.34
CA GLY A 105 -0.49 -6.46 -8.51
C GLY A 105 0.98 -6.32 -8.93
N SER A 106 1.58 -5.13 -8.78
CA SER A 106 3.03 -4.98 -8.96
C SER A 106 3.79 -5.85 -7.98
N ARG A 107 4.92 -6.40 -8.44
CA ARG A 107 5.79 -7.25 -7.62
C ARG A 107 7.22 -6.80 -7.74
N PHE A 108 7.96 -6.97 -6.65
CA PHE A 108 9.34 -6.52 -6.56
C PHE A 108 10.20 -7.63 -5.95
N ASP A 109 11.43 -7.74 -6.41
CA ASP A 109 12.44 -8.55 -5.75
C ASP A 109 12.99 -7.77 -4.55
N MET A 110 12.73 -8.26 -3.34
CA MET A 110 13.14 -7.63 -2.08
C MET A 110 14.65 -7.65 -1.87
N THR A 111 15.41 -8.48 -2.59
CA THR A 111 16.89 -8.51 -2.50
C THR A 111 17.55 -7.39 -3.30
N THR A 112 16.88 -6.91 -4.36
CA THR A 112 17.41 -5.90 -5.28
C THR A 112 16.57 -4.61 -5.35
N GLY A 113 15.34 -4.64 -4.83
CA GLY A 113 14.33 -3.59 -4.96
C GLY A 113 13.70 -3.50 -6.37
N LYS A 114 14.14 -4.30 -7.34
CA LYS A 114 13.71 -4.17 -8.74
C LYS A 114 12.28 -4.70 -8.94
N PRO A 115 11.47 -4.07 -9.81
CA PRO A 115 10.19 -4.63 -10.19
C PRO A 115 10.40 -5.92 -11.00
N VAL A 116 9.68 -6.98 -10.63
CA VAL A 116 9.63 -8.26 -11.36
C VAL A 116 8.27 -8.48 -12.03
N LYS A 117 7.26 -7.70 -11.63
CA LYS A 117 5.96 -7.65 -12.30
C LYS A 117 5.40 -6.22 -12.26
N GLY A 118 4.96 -5.72 -13.41
CA GLY A 118 4.33 -4.41 -13.55
C GLY A 118 2.96 -4.30 -12.85
N PRO A 119 2.35 -3.11 -12.83
CA PRO A 119 2.69 -1.93 -13.63
C PRO A 119 3.90 -1.09 -13.18
N ALA A 120 4.44 -1.28 -11.97
CA ALA A 120 5.65 -0.58 -11.56
C ALA A 120 6.85 -0.90 -12.48
N THR A 121 7.58 0.13 -12.90
CA THR A 121 8.78 0.03 -13.77
C THR A 121 10.05 0.56 -13.11
N VAL A 122 9.92 1.19 -11.94
CA VAL A 122 11.02 1.80 -11.20
C VAL A 122 11.34 0.97 -9.94
N PRO A 123 12.61 0.72 -9.60
CA PRO A 123 12.99 0.04 -8.36
C PRO A 123 12.50 0.77 -7.10
N LEU A 124 12.23 0.01 -6.05
CA LEU A 124 11.98 0.54 -4.72
C LEU A 124 13.22 1.32 -4.24
N PRO A 125 13.05 2.54 -3.70
CA PRO A 125 14.15 3.28 -3.11
C PRO A 125 14.84 2.48 -2.00
N ALA A 126 16.17 2.48 -2.01
CA ALA A 126 16.94 1.95 -0.88
C ALA A 126 16.73 2.83 0.36
N VAL A 127 16.72 2.19 1.53
CA VAL A 127 16.64 2.85 2.83
C VAL A 127 17.90 2.48 3.60
N PRO A 128 18.64 3.45 4.16
CA PRO A 128 19.76 3.12 5.04
C PRO A 128 19.26 2.32 6.25
N VAL A 129 20.04 1.31 6.64
CA VAL A 129 19.70 0.42 7.75
C VAL A 129 20.96 -0.02 8.46
N THR A 130 20.90 0.01 9.79
CA THR A 130 21.95 -0.54 10.65
C THR A 130 21.41 -1.52 11.66
N ALA A 131 22.29 -2.43 12.05
CA ALA A 131 22.07 -3.39 13.12
C ALA A 131 23.09 -3.14 14.23
N GLU A 132 22.68 -2.46 15.30
CA GLU A 132 23.53 -2.16 16.46
C GLU A 132 22.93 -2.80 17.71
N ASP A 133 23.76 -3.46 18.52
CA ASP A 133 23.34 -4.18 19.74
C ASP A 133 22.13 -5.14 19.55
N GLY A 134 22.03 -5.72 18.34
CA GLY A 134 20.94 -6.62 17.98
C GLY A 134 19.61 -5.94 17.62
N LYS A 135 19.59 -4.61 17.49
CA LYS A 135 18.43 -3.82 17.05
C LYS A 135 18.60 -3.31 15.63
N LEU A 136 17.51 -3.28 14.86
CA LEU A 136 17.46 -2.67 13.54
C LEU A 136 16.91 -1.24 13.62
N VAL A 137 17.64 -0.32 13.00
CA VAL A 137 17.20 1.05 12.77
C VAL A 137 17.24 1.32 11.28
N ALA A 138 16.17 1.91 10.73
CA ALA A 138 16.10 2.28 9.32
C ALA A 138 15.73 3.76 9.16
N GLY A 139 16.34 4.43 8.19
CA GLY A 139 16.11 5.87 7.93
C GLY A 139 17.41 6.63 7.70
N PRO A 140 17.34 7.97 7.57
CA PRO A 140 18.55 8.79 7.55
C PRO A 140 19.37 8.57 8.83
N ASP A 141 20.69 8.70 8.72
CA ASP A 141 21.65 8.53 9.83
C ASP A 141 21.69 7.12 10.45
N ALA A 142 21.04 6.13 9.81
CA ALA A 142 21.23 4.72 10.09
C ALA A 142 22.50 4.20 9.41
#